data_AF-A0A9Q3Q336-F1
#
_entry.id   AF-A0A9Q3Q336-F1
#
_cell.length_a   1.000
_cell.length_b   1.000
_cell.length_c   1.000
_cell.angle_alpha   90.00
_cell.angle_beta   90.00
_cell.angle_gamma   90.00
#
_symmetry.space_group_name_H-M   'P 1'
#
loop_
_entity.id
_entity.type
_entity.pdbx_description
1 polymer ?
#
loop_
_entity_poly.entity_id
_entity_poly.type
_entity_poly.pdbx_seq_one_letter_code
_entity_poly.pdbx_strand_id
1 'polypeptide(L)'
;MRTGIRWSELNRLPYWDPVVNVTLGVMHNWFEGVLQHHFISQWGLDYINISQEHDNLEAAETFQESPGEDSEMSIDKEINNEDSGYLTEDIKRRIQERICKVIVPKGATRIPPLVFKSQIGKLKQSEWNPLFSIYLPMVFLEVMWGIAINNYTPNLFDMLLNFGALVQCTNIVGAKAVKQEYSTRFSENYNTYQKTSLKLFPKCQHVPNHHYAMHIPDQLKFWGPPMGILQFSGEPLIGELQNLKCKFLPGAMDATFMLKFCQRQRLEVLKKDKDDPKGTPLHKKVEFNDDTYYALLEYLQQSHPNLRDHRMVPHPSSSLVL
;
A
#
# COMPACT_ATOMS: atom_id res chain seq x y z
N MET A 1 -31.13 -13.23 14.62
CA MET A 1 -30.33 -13.11 13.39
C MET A 1 -29.34 -14.26 13.37
N ARG A 2 -29.48 -15.23 12.46
CA ARG A 2 -28.75 -16.51 12.51
C ARG A 2 -27.74 -16.71 11.36
N THR A 3 -27.59 -15.72 10.49
CA THR A 3 -26.59 -15.71 9.40
C THR A 3 -26.05 -14.29 9.25
N GLY A 4 -24.76 -14.12 9.50
CA GLY A 4 -24.06 -12.83 9.56
C GLY A 4 -23.69 -12.29 8.18
N ILE A 5 -24.65 -12.10 7.29
CA ILE A 5 -24.41 -11.39 6.03
C ILE A 5 -24.73 -9.93 6.27
N ARG A 6 -23.69 -9.07 6.33
CA ARG A 6 -23.87 -7.62 6.29
C ARG A 6 -24.59 -7.27 4.97
N TRP A 7 -25.73 -6.63 5.08
CA TRP A 7 -26.58 -6.29 3.95
C TRP A 7 -25.98 -5.10 3.19
N SER A 8 -25.73 -5.27 1.89
CA SER A 8 -25.28 -4.19 0.99
C SER A 8 -26.26 -4.07 -0.17
N GLU A 9 -26.62 -2.84 -0.53
CA GLU A 9 -27.43 -2.54 -1.71
C GLU A 9 -26.79 -3.04 -3.01
N LEU A 10 -25.46 -3.17 -3.03
CA LEU A 10 -24.75 -3.76 -4.17
C LEU A 10 -25.19 -5.19 -4.44
N ASN A 11 -25.57 -5.96 -3.40
CA ASN A 11 -26.05 -7.34 -3.56
C ASN A 11 -27.45 -7.42 -4.21
N ARG A 12 -28.14 -6.29 -4.42
CA ARG A 12 -29.36 -6.23 -5.22
C ARG A 12 -29.10 -6.08 -6.73
N LEU A 13 -27.88 -5.77 -7.12
CA LEU A 13 -27.52 -5.58 -8.52
C LEU A 13 -27.30 -6.97 -9.17
N PRO A 14 -28.05 -7.33 -10.23
CA PRO A 14 -27.98 -8.67 -10.83
C PRO A 14 -26.63 -8.98 -11.51
N TYR A 15 -25.79 -7.97 -11.72
CA TYR A 15 -24.45 -8.08 -12.29
C TYR A 15 -23.34 -7.97 -11.25
N TRP A 16 -23.69 -7.80 -9.96
CA TRP A 16 -22.71 -7.72 -8.88
C TRP A 16 -22.55 -9.08 -8.23
N ASP A 17 -21.39 -9.69 -8.45
CA ASP A 17 -20.94 -10.85 -7.67
C ASP A 17 -19.89 -10.36 -6.66
N PRO A 18 -20.19 -10.33 -5.35
CA PRO A 18 -19.23 -9.86 -4.35
C PRO A 18 -17.98 -10.74 -4.22
N VAL A 19 -17.99 -11.98 -4.74
CA VAL A 19 -16.82 -12.85 -4.73
C VAL A 19 -15.85 -12.49 -5.86
N VAL A 20 -16.39 -12.15 -7.04
CA VAL A 20 -15.59 -11.83 -8.23
C VAL A 20 -15.24 -10.34 -8.30
N ASN A 21 -16.14 -9.48 -7.81
CA ASN A 21 -16.06 -8.05 -8.00
C ASN A 21 -15.44 -7.29 -6.82
N VAL A 22 -14.92 -8.01 -5.82
CA VAL A 22 -14.18 -7.41 -4.70
C VAL A 22 -12.68 -7.57 -4.94
N THR A 23 -11.99 -6.44 -5.01
CA THR A 23 -10.53 -6.40 -5.07
C THR A 23 -9.96 -6.57 -3.66
N LEU A 24 -9.02 -7.49 -3.48
CA LEU A 24 -8.25 -7.59 -2.25
C LEU A 24 -7.32 -6.37 -2.16
N GLY A 25 -7.37 -5.66 -1.06
CA GLY A 25 -6.48 -4.53 -0.83
C GLY A 25 -5.04 -5.00 -0.75
N VAL A 26 -4.21 -4.65 -1.74
CA VAL A 26 -2.77 -4.99 -1.79
C VAL A 26 -2.06 -4.51 -0.53
N MET A 27 -2.46 -3.37 0.00
CA MET A 27 -1.91 -2.79 1.22
C MET A 27 -2.04 -3.76 2.42
N HIS A 28 -3.27 -4.13 2.78
CA HIS A 28 -3.52 -5.03 3.91
C HIS A 28 -3.14 -6.48 3.62
N ASN A 29 -3.37 -6.95 2.39
CA ASN A 29 -3.10 -8.35 2.04
C ASN A 29 -1.61 -8.60 1.78
N TRP A 30 -1.01 -7.83 0.87
CA TRP A 30 0.37 -8.06 0.45
C TRP A 30 1.38 -7.41 1.39
N PHE A 31 1.27 -6.10 1.66
CA PHE A 31 2.27 -5.39 2.46
C PHE A 31 2.19 -5.73 3.95
N GLU A 32 1.05 -5.52 4.61
CA GLU A 32 0.89 -5.81 6.04
C GLU A 32 0.59 -7.28 6.33
N GLY A 33 0.18 -8.04 5.31
CA GLY A 33 -0.05 -9.47 5.44
C GLY A 33 1.19 -10.26 5.13
N VAL A 34 1.42 -10.49 3.84
CA VAL A 34 2.46 -11.41 3.35
C VAL A 34 3.87 -10.91 3.69
N LEU A 35 4.19 -9.65 3.40
CA LEU A 35 5.55 -9.12 3.59
C LEU A 35 5.90 -8.95 5.07
N GLN A 36 4.99 -8.38 5.86
CA GLN A 36 5.18 -8.25 7.29
C GLN A 36 5.29 -9.62 7.97
N HIS A 37 4.43 -10.59 7.61
CA HIS A 37 4.51 -11.95 8.15
C HIS A 37 5.86 -12.62 7.81
N HIS A 38 6.37 -12.45 6.59
CA HIS A 38 7.69 -12.93 6.22
C HIS A 38 8.79 -12.27 7.07
N PHE A 39 8.75 -10.95 7.17
CA PHE A 39 9.78 -10.18 7.86
C PHE A 39 9.82 -10.45 9.37
N ILE A 40 8.65 -10.49 10.01
CA ILE A 40 8.53 -10.64 11.46
C ILE A 40 8.48 -12.11 11.84
N SER A 41 7.51 -12.87 11.33
CA SER A 41 7.26 -14.24 11.80
C SER A 41 8.22 -15.27 11.22
N GLN A 42 8.65 -15.13 9.97
CA GLN A 42 9.56 -16.10 9.35
C GLN A 42 11.03 -15.73 9.60
N TRP A 43 11.38 -14.47 9.41
CA TRP A 43 12.76 -14.00 9.60
C TRP A 43 13.10 -13.59 11.03
N GLY A 44 12.09 -13.39 11.89
CA GLY A 44 12.34 -12.96 13.27
C GLY A 44 13.04 -11.60 13.36
N LEU A 45 12.89 -10.74 12.35
CA LEU A 45 13.44 -9.38 12.35
C LEU A 45 12.43 -8.46 13.04
N ASP A 46 12.37 -8.57 14.36
CA ASP A 46 11.57 -7.65 15.17
C ASP A 46 12.31 -6.34 15.48
N TYR A 47 11.53 -5.35 15.91
CA TYR A 47 12.02 -4.12 16.52
C TYR A 47 12.86 -4.51 17.76
N ILE A 48 14.14 -4.15 17.78
CA ILE A 48 15.01 -4.45 18.92
C ILE A 48 14.41 -3.77 20.14
N ASN A 49 13.87 -4.57 21.07
CA ASN A 49 13.61 -4.12 22.43
C ASN A 49 14.96 -3.97 23.12
N ILE A 50 15.47 -2.74 23.16
CA ILE A 50 16.54 -2.40 24.10
C ILE A 50 15.89 -2.29 25.48
N SER A 51 15.52 -3.41 26.06
CA SER A 51 15.32 -3.49 27.50
C SER A 51 16.70 -3.70 28.13
N GLN A 52 17.13 -2.69 28.88
CA GLN A 52 18.30 -2.64 29.78
C GLN A 52 19.63 -2.28 29.12
N GLU A 53 19.82 -0.98 28.87
CA GLU A 53 21.00 -0.25 29.36
C GLU A 53 20.61 1.24 29.38
N HIS A 54 20.07 1.66 30.52
CA HIS A 54 19.99 3.08 30.85
C HIS A 54 21.42 3.57 31.06
N ASP A 55 21.87 4.51 30.24
CA ASP A 55 22.41 5.74 30.78
C ASP A 55 22.32 6.88 29.75
N ASN A 56 21.56 7.90 30.18
CA ASN A 56 21.62 9.32 29.84
C ASN A 56 21.82 9.70 28.37
N LEU A 57 20.75 10.23 27.76
CA LEU A 57 20.79 11.49 27.03
C LEU A 57 19.38 12.07 26.96
N GLU A 58 19.23 13.26 27.56
CA GLU A 58 17.99 14.01 27.70
C GLU A 58 17.48 14.61 26.38
N ALA A 59 16.15 14.75 26.34
CA ALA A 59 15.37 15.78 25.67
C ALA A 59 15.46 15.93 24.13
N ALA A 60 14.40 15.46 23.46
CA ALA A 60 13.81 16.19 22.35
C ALA A 60 12.28 15.98 22.34
N GLU A 61 11.59 17.12 22.26
CA GLU A 61 10.16 17.40 22.43
C GLU A 61 9.16 16.40 21.84
N THR A 62 8.18 16.06 22.68
CA THR A 62 7.03 15.21 22.40
C THR A 62 6.05 15.89 21.44
N PHE A 63 5.94 15.39 20.20
CA PHE A 63 4.72 15.54 19.41
C PHE A 63 3.71 14.49 19.88
N GLN A 64 2.64 14.94 20.54
CA GLN A 64 1.49 14.10 20.89
C GLN A 64 0.64 13.85 19.63
N GLU A 65 0.79 12.69 19.01
CA GLU A 65 -0.26 12.13 18.15
C GLU A 65 -1.19 11.25 19.00
N SER A 66 -2.49 11.51 18.88
CA SER A 66 -3.57 10.77 19.54
C SER A 66 -3.65 9.34 19.00
N PRO A 67 -3.84 8.31 19.84
CA PRO A 67 -3.95 6.93 19.38
C PRO A 67 -5.29 6.74 18.67
N GLY A 68 -5.25 6.63 17.34
CA GLY A 68 -6.34 6.04 16.57
C GLY A 68 -6.28 4.53 16.75
N GLU A 69 -7.32 3.95 17.36
CA GLU A 69 -7.54 2.51 17.29
C GLU A 69 -7.96 2.17 15.87
N ASP A 70 -6.98 1.93 15.01
CA ASP A 70 -7.20 1.23 13.77
C ASP A 70 -7.70 -0.17 14.12
N SER A 71 -8.83 -0.55 13.54
CA SER A 71 -9.30 -1.93 13.55
C SER A 71 -8.39 -2.77 12.64
N GLU A 72 -7.12 -2.86 13.03
CA GLU A 72 -6.18 -3.86 12.55
C GLU A 72 -6.74 -5.21 12.95
N MET A 73 -6.72 -6.17 12.04
CA MET A 73 -6.88 -7.57 12.40
C MET A 73 -5.67 -7.91 13.27
N SER A 74 -5.88 -7.92 14.59
CA SER A 74 -4.87 -8.29 15.57
C SER A 74 -4.41 -9.70 15.23
N ILE A 75 -3.22 -9.81 14.64
CA ILE A 75 -2.48 -11.06 14.69
C ILE A 75 -2.18 -11.22 16.17
N ASP A 76 -2.94 -12.10 16.83
CA ASP A 76 -2.67 -12.51 18.20
C ASP A 76 -1.18 -12.85 18.28
N LYS A 77 -0.44 -12.04 19.04
CA LYS A 77 1.01 -12.16 19.22
C LYS A 77 1.33 -13.37 20.08
N GLU A 78 1.10 -14.57 19.57
CA GLU A 78 1.94 -15.71 19.93
C GLU A 78 3.19 -15.65 19.06
N ILE A 79 4.10 -14.75 19.45
CA ILE A 79 5.46 -14.74 18.93
C ILE A 79 6.12 -16.02 19.46
N ASN A 80 6.03 -17.09 18.69
CA ASN A 80 6.86 -18.27 18.89
C ASN A 80 8.30 -17.89 18.52
N ASN A 81 9.00 -17.23 19.45
CA ASN A 81 10.43 -16.91 19.42
C ASN A 81 11.31 -18.17 19.54
N GLU A 82 10.86 -19.30 18.99
CA GLU A 82 11.66 -20.50 18.88
C GLU A 82 12.28 -20.57 17.49
N ASP A 83 13.50 -20.02 17.44
CA ASP A 83 14.54 -20.34 16.48
C ASP A 83 14.07 -20.32 15.01
N SER A 84 14.18 -19.16 14.37
CA SER A 84 14.28 -19.05 12.92
C SER A 84 15.57 -19.76 12.50
N GLY A 85 15.63 -21.09 12.60
CA GLY A 85 16.86 -21.89 12.74
C GLY A 85 17.91 -21.79 11.62
N TYR A 86 17.65 -20.94 10.63
CA TYR A 86 18.57 -20.60 9.53
C TYR A 86 19.11 -19.16 9.58
N LEU A 87 18.36 -18.21 10.15
CA LEU A 87 18.80 -16.83 10.40
C LEU A 87 19.22 -16.72 11.86
N THR A 88 20.52 -16.85 12.13
CA THR A 88 21.06 -16.62 13.47
C THR A 88 20.95 -15.14 13.86
N GLU A 89 20.96 -14.85 15.15
CA GLU A 89 20.93 -13.46 15.66
C GLU A 89 22.07 -12.59 15.07
N ASP A 90 23.23 -13.17 14.80
CA ASP A 90 24.32 -12.45 14.14
C ASP A 90 23.97 -12.04 12.70
N ILE A 91 23.32 -12.93 11.94
CA ILE A 91 22.87 -12.63 10.57
C ILE A 91 21.78 -11.57 10.58
N LYS A 92 20.81 -11.69 11.50
CA LYS A 92 19.73 -10.70 11.67
C LYS A 92 20.28 -9.31 11.96
N ARG A 93 21.20 -9.21 12.91
CA ARG A 93 21.90 -7.96 13.26
C ARG A 93 22.64 -7.37 12.05
N ARG A 94 23.37 -8.19 11.28
CA ARG A 94 24.06 -7.73 10.07
C ARG A 94 23.07 -7.16 9.04
N ILE A 95 21.92 -7.81 8.84
CA ILE A 95 20.88 -7.31 7.92
C ILE A 95 20.39 -5.94 8.40
N GLN A 96 20.03 -5.79 9.68
CA GLN A 96 19.53 -4.53 10.24
C GLN A 96 20.57 -3.40 10.14
N GLU A 97 21.83 -3.66 10.47
CA GLU A 97 22.94 -2.69 10.35
C GLU A 97 23.17 -2.24 8.90
N ARG A 98 23.01 -3.15 7.93
CA ARG A 98 23.24 -2.87 6.50
C ARG A 98 22.09 -2.12 5.86
N ILE A 99 20.84 -2.38 6.25
CA ILE A 99 19.66 -1.62 5.79
C ILE A 99 19.85 -0.12 6.04
N CYS A 100 20.39 0.26 7.20
CA CYS A 100 20.63 1.65 7.58
C CYS A 100 21.69 2.35 6.70
N LYS A 101 22.51 1.59 5.97
CA LYS A 101 23.58 2.09 5.10
C LYS A 101 23.18 2.18 3.64
N VAL A 102 21.99 1.71 3.27
CA VAL A 102 21.50 1.74 1.89
C VAL A 102 21.20 3.18 1.49
N ILE A 103 21.80 3.62 0.39
CA ILE A 103 21.58 4.94 -0.21
C ILE A 103 20.59 4.80 -1.37
N VAL A 104 19.44 5.47 -1.27
CA VAL A 104 18.43 5.50 -2.34
C VAL A 104 18.37 6.87 -3.04
N PRO A 105 18.07 6.91 -4.36
CA PRO A 105 17.96 8.15 -5.11
C PRO A 105 16.82 9.04 -4.60
N LYS A 106 16.92 10.35 -4.87
CA LYS A 106 15.85 11.32 -4.55
C LYS A 106 14.58 10.93 -5.31
N GLY A 107 13.49 10.66 -4.59
CA GLY A 107 12.20 10.22 -5.14
C GLY A 107 11.78 8.81 -4.75
N ALA A 108 12.69 7.98 -4.22
CA ALA A 108 12.32 6.74 -3.54
C ALA A 108 11.96 7.04 -2.07
N THR A 109 10.91 6.38 -1.56
CA THR A 109 10.57 6.44 -0.14
C THR A 109 11.76 5.97 0.69
N ARG A 110 12.21 6.82 1.62
CA ARG A 110 13.30 6.50 2.53
C ARG A 110 12.75 5.74 3.71
N ILE A 111 13.38 4.63 4.04
CA ILE A 111 13.09 3.89 5.25
C ILE A 111 13.87 4.56 6.39
N PRO A 112 13.22 4.95 7.50
CA PRO A 112 13.91 5.55 8.62
C PRO A 112 15.06 4.65 9.10
N PRO A 113 16.26 5.18 9.39
CA PRO A 113 17.39 4.41 9.93
C PRO A 113 17.07 3.71 11.28
N LEU A 114 15.95 4.05 11.90
CA LEU A 114 15.56 3.66 13.24
C LEU A 114 14.43 2.63 13.27
N VAL A 115 14.06 2.04 12.12
CA VAL A 115 13.03 0.99 12.00
C VAL A 115 13.26 -0.21 12.93
N PHE A 116 14.47 -0.38 13.45
CA PHE A 116 14.82 -1.48 14.36
C PHE A 116 15.07 -1.05 15.81
N LYS A 117 14.86 0.22 16.19
CA LYS A 117 14.95 0.66 17.60
C LYS A 117 13.55 0.88 18.15
N SER A 118 13.23 0.27 19.30
CA SER A 118 11.92 0.24 19.98
C SER A 118 11.20 1.58 20.18
N GLN A 119 11.84 2.73 19.92
CA GLN A 119 11.29 4.06 20.12
C GLN A 119 10.51 4.63 18.93
N ILE A 120 10.65 4.07 17.72
CA ILE A 120 9.89 4.53 16.54
C ILE A 120 8.94 3.42 16.14
N GLY A 121 7.66 3.79 16.00
CA GLY A 121 6.55 2.86 15.79
C GLY A 121 6.68 1.96 14.57
N LYS A 122 5.70 1.04 14.44
CA LYS A 122 5.60 0.07 13.35
C LYS A 122 5.85 0.72 11.98
N LEU A 123 6.48 -0.01 11.06
CA LEU A 123 6.60 0.38 9.65
C LEU A 123 5.24 0.75 9.07
N LYS A 124 5.18 1.89 8.40
CA LYS A 124 3.99 2.30 7.65
C LYS A 124 3.85 1.45 6.40
N GLN A 125 2.61 1.29 5.93
CA GLN A 125 2.30 0.51 4.73
C GLN A 125 3.10 0.92 3.49
N SER A 126 3.32 2.22 3.32
CA SER A 126 4.09 2.79 2.20
C SER A 126 5.60 2.47 2.26
N GLU A 127 6.10 1.96 3.39
CA GLU A 127 7.50 1.62 3.64
C GLU A 127 7.81 0.15 3.36
N TRP A 128 6.81 -0.75 3.42
CA TRP A 128 7.00 -2.18 3.11
C TRP A 128 7.41 -2.44 1.67
N ASN A 129 6.79 -1.75 0.71
CA ASN A 129 7.11 -1.92 -0.71
C ASN A 129 8.59 -1.59 -1.04
N PRO A 130 9.13 -0.40 -0.72
CA PRO A 130 10.54 -0.09 -0.96
C PRO A 130 11.47 -1.02 -0.15
N LEU A 131 11.08 -1.45 1.06
CA LEU A 131 11.88 -2.39 1.86
C LEU A 131 12.16 -3.67 1.08
N PHE A 132 11.12 -4.28 0.52
CA PHE A 132 11.23 -5.55 -0.21
C PHE A 132 11.66 -5.41 -1.68
N SER A 133 11.40 -4.27 -2.33
CA SER A 133 11.80 -4.07 -3.74
C SER A 133 13.18 -3.45 -3.92
N ILE A 134 13.72 -2.77 -2.90
CA ILE A 134 14.99 -2.03 -2.99
C ILE A 134 15.97 -2.47 -1.91
N TYR A 135 15.64 -2.27 -0.62
CA TYR A 135 16.63 -2.39 0.47
C TYR A 135 17.03 -3.84 0.73
N LEU A 136 16.07 -4.72 1.00
CA LEU A 136 16.33 -6.12 1.33
C LEU A 136 16.98 -6.90 0.19
N PRO A 137 16.60 -6.76 -1.10
CA PRO A 137 17.33 -7.39 -2.20
C PRO A 137 18.83 -7.10 -2.19
N MET A 138 19.23 -5.84 -1.95
CA MET A 138 20.64 -5.48 -1.89
C MET A 138 21.33 -6.05 -0.64
N VAL A 139 20.73 -5.82 0.53
CA VAL A 139 21.33 -6.19 1.81
C VAL A 139 21.39 -7.70 1.99
N PHE A 140 20.29 -8.40 1.70
CA PHE A 140 20.21 -9.84 1.87
C PHE A 140 21.22 -10.55 0.98
N LEU A 141 21.34 -10.13 -0.29
CA LEU A 141 22.36 -10.68 -1.19
C LEU A 141 23.78 -10.43 -0.69
N GLU A 142 24.11 -9.24 -0.19
CA GLU A 142 25.43 -8.94 0.39
C GLU A 142 25.76 -9.87 1.57
N VAL A 143 24.81 -9.99 2.52
CA VAL A 143 25.01 -10.81 3.73
C VAL A 143 25.11 -12.30 3.38
N MET A 144 24.20 -12.80 2.54
CA MET A 144 24.18 -14.21 2.14
C MET A 144 25.41 -14.59 1.30
N TRP A 145 25.88 -13.70 0.42
CA TRP A 145 27.10 -13.92 -0.35
C TRP A 145 28.34 -14.07 0.54
N GLY A 146 28.47 -13.21 1.56
CA GLY A 146 29.56 -13.30 2.54
C GLY A 146 29.58 -14.63 3.32
N ILE A 147 28.39 -15.21 3.57
CA ILE A 147 28.25 -16.53 4.20
C ILE A 147 28.60 -17.63 3.19
N ALA A 148 28.08 -17.54 1.97
CA ALA A 148 28.25 -18.53 0.91
C ALA A 148 29.72 -18.81 0.57
N ILE A 149 30.56 -17.77 0.57
CA ILE A 149 32.00 -17.89 0.28
C ILE A 149 32.67 -18.86 1.26
N ASN A 150 32.26 -18.85 2.52
CA ASN A 150 32.94 -19.58 3.58
C ASN A 150 32.26 -20.90 3.91
N ASN A 151 30.92 -20.98 3.82
CA ASN A 151 30.12 -22.14 4.23
C ASN A 151 28.83 -22.25 3.40
N TYR A 152 28.92 -22.76 2.18
CA TYR A 152 27.72 -23.06 1.39
C TYR A 152 26.93 -24.23 2.00
N THR A 153 25.62 -24.05 2.15
CA THR A 153 24.69 -25.10 2.59
C THR A 153 23.46 -25.13 1.67
N PRO A 154 22.80 -26.30 1.50
CA PRO A 154 21.54 -26.38 0.74
C PRO A 154 20.45 -25.41 1.25
N ASN A 155 20.43 -25.14 2.57
CA ASN A 155 19.46 -24.22 3.17
C ASN A 155 19.69 -22.76 2.77
N LEU A 156 20.94 -22.38 2.48
CA LEU A 156 21.26 -21.04 1.97
C LEU A 156 20.66 -20.83 0.57
N PHE A 157 20.74 -21.85 -0.28
CA PHE A 157 20.10 -21.82 -1.60
C PHE A 157 18.58 -21.70 -1.48
N ASP A 158 17.96 -22.50 -0.60
CA ASP A 158 16.52 -22.41 -0.36
C ASP A 158 16.09 -21.03 0.16
N MET A 159 16.88 -20.40 1.05
CA MET A 159 16.61 -19.05 1.53
C MET A 159 16.69 -18.00 0.41
N LEU A 160 17.71 -18.08 -0.45
CA LEU A 160 17.84 -17.20 -1.60
C LEU A 160 16.68 -17.39 -2.60
N LEU A 161 16.29 -18.63 -2.85
CA LEU A 161 15.18 -18.96 -3.73
C LEU A 161 13.85 -18.46 -3.15
N ASN A 162 13.63 -18.67 -1.85
CA ASN A 162 12.44 -18.23 -1.14
C ASN A 162 12.29 -16.70 -1.21
N PHE A 163 13.32 -15.97 -0.77
CA PHE A 163 13.30 -14.52 -0.76
C PHE A 163 13.27 -13.94 -2.17
N GLY A 164 14.04 -14.48 -3.10
CA GLY A 164 14.03 -14.07 -4.50
C GLY A 164 12.65 -14.18 -5.14
N ALA A 165 11.94 -15.29 -4.89
CA ALA A 165 10.58 -15.49 -5.37
C ALA A 165 9.61 -14.45 -4.77
N LEU A 166 9.73 -14.15 -3.48
CA LEU A 166 8.93 -13.12 -2.80
C LEU A 166 9.16 -11.71 -3.38
N VAL A 167 10.43 -11.36 -3.67
CA VAL A 167 10.80 -10.09 -4.31
C VAL A 167 10.21 -10.00 -5.71
N GLN A 168 10.25 -11.08 -6.50
CA GLN A 168 9.63 -11.10 -7.83
C GLN A 168 8.13 -10.86 -7.76
N CYS A 169 7.43 -11.53 -6.82
CA CYS A 169 6.01 -11.29 -6.59
C CYS A 169 5.73 -9.84 -6.19
N THR A 170 6.56 -9.27 -5.30
CA THR A 170 6.42 -7.87 -4.86
C THR A 170 6.61 -6.88 -6.00
N ASN A 171 7.58 -7.11 -6.87
CA ASN A 171 7.80 -6.27 -8.04
C ASN A 171 6.65 -6.34 -9.05
N ILE A 172 6.02 -7.52 -9.20
CA ILE A 172 4.81 -7.68 -10.03
C ILE A 172 3.63 -6.93 -9.42
N VAL A 173 3.41 -7.09 -8.12
CA VAL A 173 2.32 -6.41 -7.39
C VAL A 173 2.51 -4.89 -7.43
N GLY A 174 3.73 -4.42 -7.24
CA GLY A 174 4.14 -3.02 -7.28
C GLY A 174 4.23 -2.40 -8.68
N ALA A 175 4.00 -3.18 -9.74
CA ALA A 175 4.13 -2.69 -11.11
C ALA A 175 3.03 -1.67 -11.45
N LYS A 176 3.39 -0.62 -12.21
CA LYS A 176 2.46 0.41 -12.69
C LYS A 176 1.63 -0.02 -13.91
N ALA A 177 2.01 -1.12 -14.55
CA ALA A 177 1.36 -1.68 -15.72
C ALA A 177 1.36 -3.21 -15.58
N VAL A 178 0.36 -3.90 -16.15
CA VAL A 178 0.29 -5.37 -16.13
C VAL A 178 0.59 -5.91 -17.53
N LYS A 179 1.46 -6.92 -17.59
CA LYS A 179 1.70 -7.71 -18.79
C LYS A 179 0.98 -9.05 -18.67
N GLN A 180 0.63 -9.66 -19.80
CA GLN A 180 -0.03 -10.97 -19.83
C GLN A 180 0.73 -12.04 -19.05
N GLU A 181 2.06 -11.98 -19.06
CA GLU A 181 2.95 -12.92 -18.38
C GLU A 181 2.98 -12.76 -16.85
N TYR A 182 2.56 -11.62 -16.31
CA TYR A 182 2.68 -11.32 -14.87
C TYR A 182 1.85 -12.26 -14.01
N SER A 183 0.65 -12.60 -14.48
CA SER A 183 -0.21 -13.55 -13.78
C SER A 183 0.46 -14.91 -13.61
N THR A 184 1.00 -15.47 -14.69
CA THR A 184 1.72 -16.75 -14.67
C THR A 184 2.98 -16.69 -13.81
N ARG A 185 3.82 -15.66 -14.00
CA ARG A 185 5.05 -15.48 -13.22
C ARG A 185 4.76 -15.31 -11.73
N PHE A 186 3.70 -14.59 -11.37
CA PHE A 186 3.32 -14.44 -9.97
C PHE A 186 2.96 -15.81 -9.39
N SER A 187 2.10 -16.59 -10.05
CA SER A 187 1.71 -17.92 -9.59
C SER A 187 2.90 -18.86 -9.39
N GLU A 188 3.83 -18.88 -10.34
CA GLU A 188 5.04 -19.72 -10.28
C GLU A 188 5.98 -19.31 -9.14
N ASN A 189 6.26 -18.00 -9.02
CA ASN A 189 7.09 -17.48 -7.94
C ASN A 189 6.42 -17.68 -6.58
N TYR A 190 5.12 -17.40 -6.46
CA TYR A 190 4.43 -17.52 -5.18
C TYR A 190 4.32 -18.98 -4.72
N ASN A 191 4.15 -19.93 -5.64
CA ASN A 191 4.22 -21.36 -5.32
C ASN A 191 5.64 -21.77 -4.86
N THR A 192 6.67 -21.25 -5.53
CA THR A 192 8.08 -21.47 -5.15
C THR A 192 8.36 -20.93 -3.75
N TYR A 193 7.92 -19.69 -3.47
CA TYR A 193 7.95 -19.07 -2.15
C TYR A 193 7.24 -19.96 -1.11
N GLN A 194 6.00 -20.39 -1.37
CA GLN A 194 5.24 -21.17 -0.40
C GLN A 194 5.89 -22.52 -0.06
N LYS A 195 6.36 -23.25 -1.08
CA LYS A 195 7.04 -24.54 -0.92
C LYS A 195 8.33 -24.42 -0.12
N THR A 196 9.14 -23.42 -0.45
CA THR A 196 10.40 -23.17 0.26
C THR A 196 10.15 -22.62 1.67
N SER A 197 9.13 -21.80 1.88
CA SER A 197 8.72 -21.32 3.21
C SER A 197 8.31 -22.47 4.13
N LEU A 198 7.56 -23.44 3.62
CA LEU A 198 7.19 -24.64 4.41
C LEU A 198 8.41 -25.48 4.82
N LYS A 199 9.44 -25.53 3.97
CA LYS A 199 10.70 -26.23 4.25
C LYS A 199 11.58 -25.47 5.27
N LEU A 200 11.69 -24.16 5.10
CA LEU A 200 12.56 -23.30 5.91
C LEU A 200 11.94 -22.93 7.26
N PHE A 201 10.62 -22.78 7.31
CA PHE A 201 9.90 -22.28 8.49
C PHE A 201 8.73 -23.23 8.84
N PRO A 202 9.00 -24.52 9.14
CA PRO A 202 7.95 -25.52 9.33
C PRO A 202 7.05 -25.24 10.54
N LYS A 203 7.53 -24.47 11.52
CA LYS A 203 6.75 -24.04 12.69
C LYS A 203 5.89 -22.80 12.43
N CYS A 204 6.11 -22.09 11.31
CA CYS A 204 5.43 -20.84 11.01
C CYS A 204 4.09 -21.11 10.31
N GLN A 205 2.98 -20.80 10.98
CA GLN A 205 1.64 -21.02 10.44
C GLN A 205 1.34 -20.06 9.28
N HIS A 206 0.54 -20.51 8.31
CA HIS A 206 0.09 -19.63 7.24
C HIS A 206 -1.10 -18.80 7.72
N VAL A 207 -0.96 -17.49 7.63
CA VAL A 207 -2.05 -16.54 7.87
C VAL A 207 -3.01 -16.49 6.67
N PRO A 208 -4.29 -16.07 6.86
CA PRO A 208 -5.27 -15.95 5.77
C PRO A 208 -4.79 -15.14 4.57
N ASN A 209 -3.93 -14.14 4.81
CA ASN A 209 -3.33 -13.30 3.77
C ASN A 209 -2.55 -14.13 2.74
N HIS A 210 -1.93 -15.25 3.15
CA HIS A 210 -1.27 -16.14 2.21
C HIS A 210 -2.25 -16.82 1.25
N HIS A 211 -3.45 -17.17 1.72
CA HIS A 211 -4.51 -17.72 0.88
C HIS A 211 -5.06 -16.64 -0.06
N TYR A 212 -5.35 -15.45 0.46
CA TYR A 212 -5.83 -14.32 -0.33
C TYR A 212 -4.85 -13.92 -1.44
N ALA A 213 -3.54 -13.94 -1.16
CA ALA A 213 -2.52 -13.66 -2.16
C ALA A 213 -2.52 -14.62 -3.36
N MET A 214 -3.05 -15.84 -3.23
CA MET A 214 -3.19 -16.76 -4.37
C MET A 214 -4.18 -16.27 -5.43
N HIS A 215 -5.04 -15.30 -5.10
CA HIS A 215 -6.00 -14.71 -6.03
C HIS A 215 -5.47 -13.47 -6.76
N ILE A 216 -4.27 -12.97 -6.40
CA ILE A 216 -3.63 -11.84 -7.10
C ILE A 216 -3.48 -12.09 -8.61
N PRO A 217 -3.10 -13.29 -9.10
CA PRO A 217 -3.05 -13.58 -10.53
C PRO A 217 -4.34 -13.30 -11.31
N ASP A 218 -5.50 -13.59 -10.72
CA ASP A 218 -6.79 -13.35 -11.35
C ASP A 218 -7.19 -11.88 -11.24
N GLN A 219 -6.84 -11.23 -10.13
CA GLN A 219 -7.01 -9.79 -9.97
C GLN A 219 -6.20 -8.98 -10.99
N LEU A 220 -4.97 -9.41 -11.27
CA LEU A 220 -4.12 -8.80 -12.30
C LEU A 220 -4.77 -8.86 -13.69
N LYS A 221 -5.41 -9.98 -14.02
CA LYS A 221 -6.08 -10.16 -15.32
C LYS A 221 -7.35 -9.31 -15.43
N PHE A 222 -8.12 -9.25 -14.35
CA PHE A 222 -9.44 -8.62 -14.37
C PHE A 222 -9.36 -7.10 -14.17
N TRP A 223 -8.57 -6.65 -13.20
CA TRP A 223 -8.52 -5.26 -12.79
C TRP A 223 -7.27 -4.51 -13.28
N GLY A 224 -6.25 -5.23 -13.74
CA GLY A 224 -4.98 -4.63 -14.14
C GLY A 224 -4.05 -4.34 -12.95
N PRO A 225 -3.24 -3.27 -12.99
CA PRO A 225 -2.21 -2.99 -11.98
C PRO A 225 -2.79 -2.86 -10.57
N PRO A 226 -2.39 -3.71 -9.60
CA PRO A 226 -2.98 -3.69 -8.26
C PRO A 226 -2.71 -2.37 -7.53
N MET A 227 -1.56 -1.74 -7.83
CA MET A 227 -1.22 -0.44 -7.28
C MET A 227 -2.19 0.68 -7.69
N GLY A 228 -2.86 0.54 -8.84
CA GLY A 228 -3.85 1.53 -9.32
C GLY A 228 -5.18 1.51 -8.56
N ILE A 229 -5.39 0.48 -7.74
CA ILE A 229 -6.66 0.19 -7.03
C ILE A 229 -6.42 0.22 -5.50
N LEU A 230 -5.28 0.77 -5.08
CA LEU A 230 -4.91 0.86 -3.69
C LEU A 230 -5.87 1.76 -2.90
N GLN A 231 -6.12 1.35 -1.66
CA GLN A 231 -6.96 2.08 -0.72
C GLN A 231 -6.24 3.26 -0.05
N PHE A 232 -5.01 3.62 -0.47
CA PHE A 232 -4.23 4.69 0.15
C PHE A 232 -4.95 6.04 0.15
N SER A 233 -5.75 6.36 -0.86
CA SER A 233 -6.54 7.60 -0.87
C SER A 233 -7.72 7.56 0.12
N GLY A 234 -8.16 6.36 0.50
CA GLY A 234 -9.26 6.13 1.43
C GLY A 234 -8.84 6.23 2.89
N GLU A 235 -7.58 5.94 3.25
CA GLU A 235 -7.15 5.99 4.65
C GLU A 235 -7.19 7.38 5.27
N PRO A 236 -6.69 8.47 4.61
CA PRO A 236 -6.83 9.81 5.15
C PRO A 236 -8.29 10.18 5.38
N LEU A 237 -9.16 9.74 4.46
CA LEU A 237 -10.59 9.94 4.54
C LEU A 237 -11.20 9.19 5.75
N ILE A 238 -10.79 7.95 5.97
CA ILE A 238 -11.20 7.15 7.13
C ILE A 238 -10.75 7.81 8.42
N GLY A 239 -9.49 8.25 8.52
CA GLY A 239 -8.98 8.97 9.68
C GLY A 239 -9.74 10.27 9.95
N GLU A 240 -10.11 11.02 8.90
CA GLU A 240 -10.97 12.19 9.04
C GLU A 240 -12.37 11.84 9.57
N LEU A 241 -12.95 10.75 9.07
CA LEU A 241 -14.27 10.26 9.47
C LEU A 241 -14.26 9.76 10.92
N GLN A 242 -13.23 9.02 11.35
CA GLN A 242 -13.05 8.58 12.74
C GLN A 242 -12.97 9.77 13.70
N ASN A 243 -12.35 10.87 13.28
CA ASN A 243 -12.25 12.10 14.06
C ASN A 243 -13.55 12.93 14.10
N LEU A 244 -14.61 12.53 13.39
CA LEU A 244 -15.91 13.19 13.49
C LEU A 244 -16.60 12.84 14.81
N LYS A 245 -16.84 13.87 15.64
CA LYS A 245 -17.66 13.72 16.84
C LYS A 245 -19.13 13.50 16.45
N CYS A 246 -19.53 12.23 16.39
CA CYS A 246 -20.91 11.81 16.20
C CYS A 246 -21.49 11.28 17.52
N LYS A 247 -22.74 11.64 17.84
CA LYS A 247 -23.48 10.98 18.94
C LYS A 247 -23.97 9.62 18.44
N PHE A 248 -23.66 8.55 19.15
CA PHE A 248 -24.10 7.20 18.82
C PHE A 248 -25.61 7.06 19.06
N LEU A 249 -26.41 7.25 18.01
CA LEU A 249 -27.84 6.93 17.97
C LEU A 249 -28.05 5.76 16.99
N PRO A 250 -28.45 4.56 17.47
CA PRO A 250 -28.72 3.42 16.60
C PRO A 250 -29.74 3.76 15.50
N GLY A 251 -29.42 3.46 14.25
CA GLY A 251 -30.29 3.72 13.10
C GLY A 251 -30.22 5.14 12.50
N ALA A 252 -29.58 6.11 13.18
CA ALA A 252 -29.35 7.46 12.67
C ALA A 252 -27.86 7.78 12.43
N MET A 253 -26.98 6.83 12.74
CA MET A 253 -25.54 6.99 12.67
C MET A 253 -25.07 7.27 11.24
N ASP A 254 -25.47 6.45 10.27
CA ASP A 254 -25.03 6.56 8.87
C ASP A 254 -25.40 7.92 8.26
N ALA A 255 -26.63 8.38 8.53
CA ALA A 255 -27.11 9.69 8.09
C ALA A 255 -26.34 10.84 8.76
N THR A 256 -26.03 10.71 10.06
CA THR A 256 -25.25 11.71 10.80
C THR A 256 -23.82 11.80 10.29
N PHE A 257 -23.18 10.65 10.05
CA PHE A 257 -21.83 10.58 9.46
C PHE A 257 -21.81 11.23 8.08
N MET A 258 -22.75 10.88 7.19
CA MET A 258 -22.83 11.46 5.85
C MET A 258 -23.03 12.98 5.91
N LEU A 259 -23.96 13.45 6.75
CA LEU A 259 -24.21 14.88 6.93
C LEU A 259 -22.98 15.63 7.44
N LYS A 260 -22.30 15.09 8.46
CA LYS A 260 -21.10 15.69 9.05
C LYS A 260 -19.94 15.72 8.06
N PHE A 261 -19.77 14.64 7.30
CA PHE A 261 -18.79 14.56 6.24
C PHE A 261 -19.03 15.63 5.16
N CYS A 262 -20.25 15.74 4.63
CA CYS A 262 -20.59 16.77 3.65
C CYS A 262 -20.45 18.20 4.20
N GLN A 263 -20.84 18.44 5.46
CA GLN A 263 -20.65 19.73 6.11
C GLN A 263 -19.16 20.11 6.20
N ARG A 264 -18.31 19.16 6.55
CA ARG A 264 -16.85 19.36 6.64
C ARG A 264 -16.24 19.62 5.27
N GLN A 265 -16.61 18.88 4.23
CA GLN A 265 -16.17 19.15 2.86
C GLN A 265 -16.50 20.58 2.42
N ARG A 266 -17.71 21.07 2.70
CA ARG A 266 -18.11 22.46 2.40
C ARG A 266 -17.26 23.48 3.15
N LEU A 267 -16.94 23.23 4.43
CA LEU A 267 -16.08 24.10 5.24
C LEU A 267 -14.64 24.13 4.74
N GLU A 268 -14.07 23.00 4.32
CA GLU A 268 -12.70 22.93 3.79
C GLU A 268 -12.57 23.70 2.46
N VAL A 269 -13.60 23.68 1.61
CA VAL A 269 -13.65 24.54 0.41
C VAL A 269 -13.63 26.02 0.80
N LEU A 270 -14.46 26.41 1.77
CA LEU A 270 -14.54 27.81 2.25
C LEU A 270 -13.26 28.29 2.95
N LYS A 271 -12.48 27.39 3.57
CA LYS A 271 -11.17 27.71 4.16
C LYS A 271 -10.10 27.91 3.09
N LYS A 272 -10.07 27.06 2.05
CA LYS A 272 -9.16 27.23 0.91
C LYS A 272 -9.35 28.57 0.19
N ASP A 273 -10.59 29.07 0.12
CA ASP A 273 -10.88 30.40 -0.42
C ASP A 273 -10.44 31.57 0.51
N LYS A 274 -10.22 31.32 1.81
CA LYS A 274 -9.88 32.35 2.81
C LYS A 274 -8.40 32.40 3.17
N ASP A 275 -7.72 31.26 3.20
CA ASP A 275 -6.30 31.16 3.57
C ASP A 275 -5.33 31.34 2.39
N ASP A 276 -5.86 31.64 1.20
CA ASP A 276 -5.06 32.00 0.01
C ASP A 276 -5.19 33.50 -0.35
N PRO A 277 -4.48 34.42 0.33
CA PRO A 277 -4.39 35.81 -0.10
C PRO A 277 -3.47 36.00 -1.32
N LYS A 278 -2.80 34.94 -1.80
CA LYS A 278 -1.91 34.95 -2.97
C LYS A 278 -2.00 33.63 -3.72
N GLY A 279 -3.09 33.49 -4.48
CA GLY A 279 -3.41 32.38 -5.36
C GLY A 279 -2.21 31.51 -5.72
N THR A 280 -2.08 30.35 -5.07
CA THR A 280 -1.30 29.27 -5.68
C THR A 280 -2.02 29.01 -7.01
N PRO A 281 -1.36 29.12 -8.17
CA PRO A 281 -2.09 29.07 -9.42
C PRO A 281 -2.67 27.66 -9.55
N LEU A 282 -3.95 27.50 -9.19
CA LEU A 282 -4.84 26.61 -9.92
C LEU A 282 -4.43 26.80 -11.38
N HIS A 283 -4.11 25.70 -12.08
CA HIS A 283 -3.89 25.68 -13.51
C HIS A 283 -4.69 26.82 -14.12
N LYS A 284 -4.01 27.89 -14.58
CA LYS A 284 -4.68 29.13 -15.01
C LYS A 284 -5.87 28.68 -15.83
N LYS A 285 -7.10 28.90 -15.33
CA LYS A 285 -8.27 28.75 -16.17
C LYS A 285 -7.96 29.64 -17.36
N VAL A 286 -7.74 29.03 -18.51
CA VAL A 286 -7.55 29.78 -19.74
C VAL A 286 -8.93 30.31 -20.05
N GLU A 287 -9.25 31.46 -19.48
CA GLU A 287 -10.45 32.19 -19.82
C GLU A 287 -10.18 32.79 -21.20
N PHE A 288 -10.67 32.10 -22.23
CA PHE A 288 -10.78 32.72 -23.53
C PHE A 288 -11.87 33.79 -23.46
N ASN A 289 -11.54 35.01 -23.87
CA ASN A 289 -12.61 35.94 -24.22
C ASN A 289 -13.35 35.39 -25.46
N ASP A 290 -14.59 35.81 -25.67
CA ASP A 290 -15.41 35.29 -26.76
C ASP A 290 -14.72 35.46 -28.13
N ASP A 291 -14.08 36.61 -28.36
CA ASP A 291 -13.37 36.89 -29.62
C ASP A 291 -12.21 35.92 -29.89
N THR A 292 -11.40 35.62 -28.86
CA THR A 292 -10.26 34.69 -28.96
C THR A 292 -10.75 33.26 -29.10
N TYR A 293 -11.83 32.90 -28.41
CA TYR A 293 -12.46 31.59 -28.55
C TYR A 293 -12.98 31.37 -29.97
N TYR A 294 -13.69 32.34 -30.56
CA TYR A 294 -14.18 32.22 -31.94
C TYR A 294 -13.04 32.19 -32.96
N ALA A 295 -11.99 33.01 -32.78
CA ALA A 295 -10.82 32.98 -33.65
C ALA A 295 -10.09 31.62 -33.60
N LEU A 296 -9.96 31.03 -32.40
CA LEU A 296 -9.41 29.69 -32.22
C LEU A 296 -10.28 28.60 -32.84
N LEU A 297 -11.60 28.69 -32.66
CA LEU A 297 -12.55 27.75 -33.24
C LEU A 297 -12.46 27.77 -34.77
N GLU A 298 -12.45 28.96 -35.38
CA GLU A 298 -12.34 29.12 -36.84
C GLU A 298 -11.00 28.58 -37.36
N TYR A 299 -9.89 28.86 -36.67
CA TYR A 299 -8.57 28.33 -37.03
C TYR A 299 -8.54 26.79 -36.97
N LEU A 300 -9.07 26.20 -35.90
CA LEU A 300 -9.07 24.74 -35.72
C LEU A 300 -10.04 24.04 -36.67
N GLN A 301 -11.13 24.69 -37.09
CA GLN A 301 -12.06 24.17 -38.08
C GLN A 301 -11.44 24.00 -39.47
N GLN A 302 -10.37 24.72 -39.80
CA GLN A 302 -9.60 24.51 -41.04
C GLN A 302 -8.96 23.11 -41.08
N SER A 303 -8.55 22.60 -39.93
CA SER A 303 -7.91 21.27 -39.80
C SER A 303 -8.92 20.18 -39.40
N HIS A 304 -9.97 20.55 -38.67
CA HIS A 304 -10.99 19.65 -38.14
C HIS A 304 -12.39 20.22 -38.39
N PRO A 305 -13.01 19.97 -39.57
CA PRO A 305 -14.30 20.55 -39.95
C PRO A 305 -15.47 20.20 -39.01
N ASN A 306 -15.32 19.12 -38.24
CA ASN A 306 -16.35 18.61 -37.32
C ASN A 306 -16.27 19.22 -35.90
N LEU A 307 -15.35 20.17 -35.67
CA LEU A 307 -15.19 20.86 -34.38
C LEU A 307 -16.32 21.91 -34.20
N ARG A 308 -17.04 21.85 -33.07
CA ARG A 308 -18.20 22.71 -32.79
C ARG A 308 -18.00 23.52 -31.52
N ASP A 309 -18.72 24.63 -31.44
CA ASP A 309 -18.77 25.47 -30.23
C ASP A 309 -19.42 24.69 -29.07
N HIS A 310 -18.78 24.65 -27.90
CA HIS A 310 -19.31 24.00 -26.69
C HIS A 310 -20.71 24.45 -26.29
N ARG A 311 -21.12 25.65 -26.68
CA ARG A 311 -22.44 26.23 -26.38
C ARG A 311 -23.56 25.68 -27.28
N MET A 312 -23.24 25.05 -28.41
CA MET A 312 -24.24 24.54 -29.36
C MET A 312 -24.72 23.13 -29.02
N VAL A 313 -25.52 23.03 -27.96
CA VAL A 313 -26.21 21.79 -27.57
C VAL A 313 -27.52 21.59 -28.38
N PRO A 314 -27.93 20.35 -28.70
CA PRO A 314 -27.29 19.08 -28.34
C PRO A 314 -26.14 18.69 -29.27
N HIS A 315 -25.10 18.09 -28.67
CA HIS A 315 -23.91 17.58 -29.36
C HIS A 315 -24.16 16.17 -29.91
N PRO A 316 -24.01 15.93 -31.23
CA PRO A 316 -24.06 14.58 -31.81
C PRO A 316 -22.95 13.68 -31.26
N SER A 317 -23.15 12.36 -31.26
CA SER A 317 -22.26 11.38 -30.63
C SER A 317 -20.80 11.38 -31.14
N SER A 318 -20.53 11.95 -32.32
CA SER A 318 -19.20 12.05 -32.95
C SER A 318 -18.66 13.48 -33.00
N SER A 319 -19.29 14.43 -32.32
CA SER A 319 -18.87 15.83 -32.34
C SER A 319 -17.62 16.06 -31.49
N LEU A 320 -16.65 16.76 -32.08
CA LEU A 320 -15.51 17.30 -31.36
C LEU A 320 -15.90 18.70 -30.90
N VAL A 321 -15.64 19.02 -29.64
CA VAL A 321 -16.05 20.29 -29.02
C VAL A 321 -14.81 21.03 -28.54
N LEU A 322 -14.72 22.33 -28.84
CA LEU A 322 -13.66 23.20 -28.33
C LEU A 322 -14.03 23.81 -26.99
#